data_AF-A0A6C0I012-F1
#
_entry.id   AF-A0A6C0I012-F1
#
_cell.length_a   1.000
_cell.length_b   1.000
_cell.length_c   1.000
_cell.angle_alpha   90.00
_cell.angle_beta   90.00
_cell.angle_gamma   90.00
#
_symmetry.space_group_name_H-M   'P 1'
#
loop_
_entity.id
_entity.type
_entity.pdbx_description
1 polymer ?
#
loop_
_entity_poly.entity_id
_entity_poly.type
_entity_poly.pdbx_seq_one_letter_code
_entity_poly.pdbx_strand_id
1 'polypeptide(L)'
;MFTKLYLDSTNPKTTISQLFRDNSLQLLISVIFHTIIYALFLNMVYYIFYGSFLSIQINIRLVIALLIIMSLGYIARFYHVKDIYNAYHNDIERTRNHLDKLYISWVFIA
;
A
#
# COMPACT_ATOMS: atom_id res chain seq x y z
N MET A 1 -11.92 2.66 7.61
CA MET A 1 -10.70 3.47 7.45
C MET A 1 -9.98 3.12 6.15
N PHE A 2 -9.46 1.90 6.01
CA PHE A 2 -8.79 1.43 4.78
C PHE A 2 -9.66 1.50 3.51
N THR A 3 -10.97 1.26 3.60
CA THR A 3 -11.88 1.38 2.44
C THR A 3 -12.01 2.82 1.93
N LYS A 4 -11.95 3.83 2.81
CA LYS A 4 -11.99 5.23 2.36
C LYS A 4 -10.68 5.61 1.68
N LEU A 5 -9.55 5.25 2.30
CA LEU A 5 -8.23 5.41 1.72
C LEU A 5 -8.11 4.70 0.37
N TYR A 6 -8.68 3.50 0.25
CA TYR A 6 -8.85 2.77 -1.01
C TYR A 6 -9.55 3.63 -2.04
N LEU A 7 -10.82 3.98 -1.79
CA LEU A 7 -11.67 4.70 -2.74
C LEU A 7 -11.05 6.03 -3.19
N ASP A 8 -10.41 6.75 -2.27
CA ASP A 8 -9.79 8.04 -2.56
C ASP A 8 -8.50 7.89 -3.39
N SER A 9 -7.69 6.87 -3.10
CA SER A 9 -6.46 6.54 -3.84
C SER A 9 -6.71 5.89 -5.21
N THR A 10 -7.86 5.22 -5.37
CA THR A 10 -8.28 4.56 -6.61
C THR A 10 -9.22 5.41 -7.45
N ASN A 11 -9.48 6.65 -7.04
CA ASN A 11 -10.21 7.60 -7.85
C ASN A 11 -9.25 8.35 -8.79
N PRO A 12 -9.33 8.12 -10.12
CA PRO A 12 -8.38 8.71 -11.08
C PRO A 12 -8.48 10.23 -11.18
N LYS A 13 -9.59 10.83 -10.70
CA LYS A 13 -9.80 12.29 -10.68
C LYS A 13 -9.14 12.95 -9.47
N THR A 14 -8.74 12.18 -8.46
CA THR A 14 -8.07 12.73 -7.27
C THR A 14 -6.68 13.22 -7.65
N THR A 15 -6.29 14.40 -7.15
CA THR A 15 -4.92 14.90 -7.27
C THR A 15 -4.07 14.43 -6.10
N ILE A 16 -2.76 14.30 -6.30
CA ILE A 16 -1.87 13.77 -5.26
C ILE A 16 -1.85 14.67 -4.02
N SER A 17 -1.89 15.99 -4.22
CA SER A 17 -1.97 16.98 -3.15
C SER A 17 -3.25 16.83 -2.33
N GLN A 18 -4.38 16.59 -2.98
CA GLN A 18 -5.66 16.36 -2.31
C GLN A 18 -5.64 15.04 -1.53
N LEU A 19 -5.04 13.99 -2.08
CA LEU A 19 -4.91 12.70 -1.41
C LEU A 19 -4.11 12.81 -0.10
N PHE A 20 -2.97 13.51 -0.13
CA PHE A 20 -2.16 13.72 1.08
C PHE A 20 -2.85 14.66 2.07
N ARG A 21 -3.51 15.72 1.60
CA ARG A 21 -4.21 16.67 2.47
C ARG A 21 -5.37 16.00 3.23
N ASP A 22 -6.18 15.22 2.51
CA ASP A 22 -7.44 14.71 3.05
C ASP A 22 -7.26 13.38 3.80
N ASN A 23 -6.17 12.64 3.51
CA ASN A 23 -5.96 11.29 4.05
C ASN A 23 -4.58 11.06 4.71
N SER A 24 -3.79 12.10 4.98
CA SER A 24 -2.44 11.99 5.60
C SER A 24 -2.38 11.06 6.83
N LEU A 25 -3.31 11.22 7.77
CA LEU A 25 -3.34 10.41 9.00
C LEU A 25 -3.68 8.94 8.71
N GLN A 26 -4.62 8.70 7.80
CA GLN A 26 -5.05 7.34 7.43
C GLN A 26 -3.95 6.63 6.63
N LEU A 27 -3.25 7.37 5.78
CA LEU A 27 -2.06 6.91 5.07
C LEU A 27 -0.98 6.48 6.06
N LEU A 28 -0.65 7.34 7.03
CA LEU A 28 0.35 7.02 8.04
C LEU A 28 0.00 5.77 8.84
N ILE A 29 -1.26 5.66 9.30
CA ILE A 29 -1.72 4.47 10.01
C ILE A 29 -1.62 3.23 9.10
N SER A 30 -1.97 3.35 7.82
CA SER A 30 -1.86 2.23 6.87
C SER A 30 -0.41 1.78 6.68
N VAL A 31 0.51 2.72 6.47
CA VAL A 31 1.94 2.43 6.30
C VAL A 31 2.49 1.74 7.54
N ILE A 32 2.19 2.25 8.74
CA ILE A 32 2.64 1.65 10.00
C ILE A 32 2.05 0.24 10.19
N PHE A 33 0.74 0.09 9.96
CA PHE A 33 0.04 -1.18 10.13
C PHE A 33 0.62 -2.28 9.24
N HIS A 34 0.77 -2.02 7.94
CA HIS A 34 1.37 -2.98 7.01
C HIS A 34 2.84 -3.23 7.30
N THR A 35 3.60 -2.21 7.71
CA THR A 35 5.00 -2.39 8.13
C THR A 35 5.11 -3.36 9.30
N ILE A 36 4.25 -3.25 10.31
CA ILE A 36 4.20 -4.17 11.45
C ILE A 36 3.83 -5.57 10.97
N ILE A 37 2.79 -5.71 10.15
CA ILE A 37 2.34 -7.02 9.63
C ILE A 37 3.46 -7.70 8.83
N TYR A 38 4.13 -6.99 7.92
CA TYR A 38 5.20 -7.58 7.12
C TYR A 38 6.45 -7.89 7.94
N ALA A 39 6.80 -7.04 8.91
CA ALA A 39 7.90 -7.34 9.83
C ALA A 39 7.60 -8.60 10.65
N LEU A 40 6.37 -8.73 11.17
CA LEU A 40 5.93 -9.93 11.90
C LEU A 40 5.92 -11.17 11.00
N PHE A 41 5.41 -11.05 9.78
CA PHE A 41 5.39 -12.15 8.82
C PHE A 41 6.80 -12.63 8.50
N LEU A 42 7.74 -11.73 8.23
CA LEU A 42 9.12 -12.10 7.93
C LEU A 42 9.84 -12.71 9.14
N ASN A 43 9.59 -12.20 10.35
CA ASN A 43 10.10 -12.82 11.58
C ASN A 43 9.51 -14.21 11.81
N MET A 44 8.22 -14.40 11.55
CA MET A 44 7.56 -15.71 11.64
C MET A 44 8.17 -16.70 10.64
N VAL A 45 8.34 -16.29 9.38
CA VAL A 45 8.99 -17.09 8.34
C VAL A 45 10.41 -17.46 8.77
N TYR A 46 11.20 -16.48 9.21
CA TYR A 46 12.57 -16.72 9.68
C TYR A 46 12.60 -17.68 10.89
N TYR A 47 11.66 -17.54 11.83
CA TYR A 47 11.52 -18.42 12.98
C TYR A 47 11.20 -19.87 12.57
N ILE A 48 10.32 -20.08 11.60
CA ILE A 48 9.97 -21.41 11.09
C ILE A 48 11.20 -22.13 10.51
N PHE A 49 12.07 -21.41 9.79
CA PHE A 49 13.24 -22.01 9.13
C PHE A 49 14.50 -22.09 9.99
N TYR A 50 14.70 -21.16 10.93
CA TYR A 50 15.95 -21.01 11.68
C TYR A 50 15.79 -21.09 13.20
N GLY A 51 14.57 -21.29 13.72
CA GLY A 51 14.29 -21.48 15.14
C GLY A 51 14.56 -20.26 16.04
N SER A 52 14.79 -19.10 15.45
CA SER A 52 15.13 -17.85 16.15
C SER A 52 14.49 -16.66 15.46
N PHE A 53 14.40 -15.52 16.15
CA PHE A 53 13.98 -14.26 15.55
C PHE A 53 15.16 -13.54 14.90
N LEU A 54 14.87 -12.62 13.98
CA LEU A 54 15.91 -11.75 13.42
C LEU A 54 16.55 -10.90 14.52
N SER A 55 17.86 -10.65 14.41
CA SER A 55 18.54 -9.76 15.35
C SER A 55 17.93 -8.36 15.31
N ILE A 56 18.02 -7.62 16.43
CA ILE A 56 17.47 -6.25 16.53
C ILE A 56 17.98 -5.35 15.41
N GLN A 57 19.26 -5.46 15.06
CA GLN A 57 19.87 -4.66 14.00
C GLN A 57 19.27 -4.96 12.62
N ILE A 58 18.99 -6.23 12.33
CA ILE A 58 18.34 -6.63 11.07
C ILE A 58 16.88 -6.19 11.07
N ASN A 59 16.18 -6.34 12.20
CA ASN A 59 14.80 -5.89 12.36
C ASN A 59 14.64 -4.38 12.13
N ILE A 60 15.55 -3.56 12.67
CA ILE A 60 15.54 -2.11 12.43
C ILE A 60 15.72 -1.80 10.93
N ARG A 61 16.70 -2.44 10.27
CA ARG A 61 16.92 -2.25 8.83
C ARG A 61 15.71 -2.70 8.01
N LEU A 62 15.09 -3.81 8.39
CA LEU A 62 13.88 -4.32 7.76
C LEU A 62 12.73 -3.32 7.88
N VAL A 63 12.46 -2.80 9.08
CA VAL A 63 11.39 -1.82 9.29
C VAL A 63 11.64 -0.55 8.48
N ILE A 64 12.87 -0.04 8.43
CA ILE A 64 13.22 1.14 7.63
C ILE A 64 12.98 0.86 6.14
N ALA A 65 13.44 -0.29 5.63
CA ALA A 65 13.24 -0.68 4.23
C ALA A 65 11.75 -0.81 3.90
N LEU A 66 10.96 -1.44 4.77
CA LEU A 66 9.52 -1.57 4.61
C LEU A 66 8.85 -0.19 4.59
N LEU A 67 9.16 0.72 5.51
CA LEU A 67 8.58 2.06 5.50
C LEU A 67 8.82 2.80 4.17
N ILE A 68 10.03 2.67 3.60
CA ILE A 68 10.36 3.28 2.30
C ILE A 68 9.55 2.62 1.18
N ILE A 69 9.55 1.29 1.11
CA ILE A 69 8.85 0.53 0.06
C ILE A 69 7.34 0.81 0.12
N MET A 70 6.75 0.84 1.31
CA MET A 70 5.33 1.12 1.51
C MET A 70 4.96 2.53 1.05
N SER A 71 5.78 3.52 1.39
CA SER A 71 5.57 4.90 0.96
C SER A 71 5.64 5.05 -0.57
N LEU A 72 6.64 4.42 -1.20
CA LEU A 72 6.78 4.42 -2.66
C LEU A 72 5.67 3.63 -3.34
N GLY A 73 5.28 2.48 -2.79
CA GLY A 73 4.21 1.62 -3.30
C GLY A 73 2.87 2.34 -3.37
N TYR A 74 2.56 3.16 -2.35
CA TYR A 74 1.36 3.99 -2.37
C TYR A 74 1.36 5.01 -3.51
N ILE A 75 2.48 5.69 -3.74
CA ILE A 75 2.63 6.65 -4.85
C ILE A 75 2.53 5.94 -6.20
N ALA A 76 3.25 4.82 -6.37
CA ALA A 76 3.22 4.03 -7.59
C ALA A 76 1.80 3.57 -7.93
N ARG A 77 1.03 3.14 -6.92
CA ARG A 77 -0.37 2.74 -7.09
C ARG A 77 -1.25 3.89 -7.57
N PHE A 78 -1.09 5.07 -6.99
CA PHE A 78 -1.86 6.24 -7.39
C PHE A 78 -1.64 6.59 -8.87
N TYR A 79 -0.39 6.49 -9.37
CA TYR A 79 -0.11 6.67 -10.80
C TYR A 79 -0.64 5.52 -11.65
N HIS A 80 -0.53 4.29 -11.19
CA HIS A 80 -1.05 3.12 -11.91
C HIS A 80 -2.56 3.22 -12.19
N VAL A 81 -3.34 3.73 -11.23
CA VAL A 81 -4.78 4.00 -11.40
C VAL A 81 -5.03 4.99 -12.54
N LYS A 82 -4.20 6.03 -12.66
CA LYS A 82 -4.29 7.03 -13.74
C LYS A 82 -3.91 6.45 -15.09
N ASP A 83 -2.89 5.60 -15.13
CA ASP A 83 -2.49 4.91 -16.35
C ASP A 83 -3.61 3.99 -16.85
N ILE A 84 -4.25 3.23 -15.95
CA ILE A 84 -5.42 2.40 -16.28
C ILE A 84 -6.57 3.27 -16.80
N TYR A 85 -6.87 4.38 -16.12
CA TYR A 85 -7.92 5.30 -16.53
C TYR A 85 -7.68 5.88 -17.93
N ASN A 86 -6.45 6.28 -18.22
CA ASN A 86 -6.05 6.75 -19.55
C ASN A 86 -6.14 5.63 -20.60
N ALA A 87 -5.69 4.41 -20.26
CA ALA A 87 -5.77 3.26 -21.15
C ALA A 87 -7.21 2.86 -21.50
N TYR A 88 -8.16 3.09 -20.58
CA TYR A 88 -9.58 2.91 -20.82
C TYR A 88 -10.28 4.16 -21.37
N HIS A 89 -9.54 5.09 -21.98
CA HIS A 89 -10.10 6.29 -22.62
C HIS A 89 -10.98 7.12 -21.68
N ASN A 90 -10.57 7.22 -20.41
CA ASN A 90 -11.28 7.93 -19.35
C ASN A 90 -12.63 7.30 -18.93
N ASP A 91 -12.85 6.02 -19.23
CA ASP A 91 -14.02 5.27 -18.76
C ASP A 91 -13.88 4.92 -17.27
N ILE A 92 -14.66 5.60 -16.43
CA ILE A 92 -14.64 5.43 -14.98
C ILE A 92 -15.21 4.08 -14.55
N GLU A 93 -16.21 3.55 -15.25
CA GLU A 93 -16.89 2.30 -14.89
C GLU A 93 -15.98 1.12 -15.16
N ARG A 94 -15.35 1.10 -16.34
CA ARG A 94 -14.37 0.08 -16.71
C ARG A 94 -13.13 0.12 -15.84
N THR A 95 -12.67 1.32 -15.46
CA THR A 95 -11.55 1.51 -14.52
C THR A 95 -11.89 0.95 -13.14
N ARG A 96 -13.07 1.27 -12.59
CA ARG A 96 -13.49 0.74 -11.27
C ARG A 96 -13.65 -0.78 -11.28
N ASN A 97 -14.31 -1.33 -12.29
CA ASN A 97 -14.46 -2.78 -12.46
C ASN A 97 -13.11 -3.51 -12.55
N HIS A 98 -12.07 -2.86 -13.10
CA HIS A 98 -10.72 -3.42 -13.11
C HIS A 98 -10.05 -3.34 -11.72
N LEU A 99 -10.14 -2.19 -11.05
CA LEU A 99 -9.50 -1.96 -9.75
C LEU A 99 -10.16 -2.76 -8.62
N ASP A 100 -11.47 -2.99 -8.66
CA ASP A 100 -12.20 -3.75 -7.65
C ASP A 100 -11.78 -5.24 -7.64
N LYS A 101 -11.39 -5.79 -8.80
CA LYS A 101 -10.80 -7.14 -8.90
C LYS A 101 -9.45 -7.24 -8.19
N LEU A 102 -8.74 -6.13 -8.05
CA LEU A 102 -7.44 -6.03 -7.42
C LEU A 102 -7.53 -5.56 -5.95
N TYR A 103 -8.75 -5.46 -5.38
CA TYR A 103 -8.97 -4.97 -4.02
C TYR A 103 -8.18 -5.74 -2.95
N ILE A 104 -8.05 -7.06 -3.07
CA ILE A 104 -7.27 -7.87 -2.13
C ILE A 104 -5.77 -7.57 -2.26
N SER A 105 -5.24 -7.52 -3.49
CA SER A 105 -3.87 -7.08 -3.72
C SER A 105 -3.64 -5.64 -3.22
N TRP A 106 -4.67 -4.81 -3.20
CA TRP A 106 -4.62 -3.46 -2.66
C TRP A 106 -4.36 -3.46 -1.15
N VAL A 107 -5.02 -4.34 -0.39
CA VAL A 107 -4.88 -4.48 1.08
C VAL A 107 -3.60 -5.20 1.50
N PHE A 108 -2.97 -5.97 0.61
CA PHE A 108 -1.80 -6.80 0.95
C PHE A 108 -0.50 -6.39 0.28
N ILE A 109 -0.48 -5.28 -0.47
CA ILE A 109 0.73 -4.78 -1.15
C ILE A 109 0.93 -3.27 -0.88
N ALA A 110 0.00 -2.59 -0.21
CA ALA A 110 0.24 -1.25 0.36
C ALA A 110 -0.64 -0.94 1.58
#